data_AF-A0A821HPG3-F1
#
_entry.id   AF-A0A821HPG3-F1
#
_cell.length_a   1.000
_cell.length_b   1.000
_cell.length_c   1.000
_cell.angle_alpha   90.00
_cell.angle_beta   90.00
_cell.angle_gamma   90.00
#
_symmetry.space_group_name_H-M   'P 1'
#
loop_
_entity.id
_entity.type
_entity.pdbx_description
1 polymer ?
#
loop_
_entity_poly.entity_id
_entity_poly.type
_entity_poly.pdbx_seq_one_letter_code
_entity_poly.pdbx_strand_id
1 'polypeptide(L)'
;TPVGRNFFLSELHALHTNCKRVLNYAAEHNEVFSQNLPTVGLLVVCGLARTGTTLLYNLLACDPNCRAPLYTDIAVEVVPPISRSDSIGQKRRNDLLKSPQQEDEQFFDLLIQVAASHAHFDIEEDYYILRHAGYFSLFTLVSDDEDCTPESWIHKEMNKDYAYDYHEIFLRMLNTVDMPKSHWLLKSPIHIFSFDKLLQHYPNALLIMTHRQLDEVLPSSWSLTLAAAELYFDKTNSISRNRILKRCCQFVDTEIECMMK
;
A
#
# COMPACT_ATOMS: atom_id res chain seq x y z
N THR A 1 12.95 -4.29 -18.50
CA THR A 1 12.77 -3.63 -19.81
C THR A 1 13.01 -2.13 -19.63
N PRO A 2 13.25 -1.35 -20.70
CA PRO A 2 13.33 0.10 -20.60
C PRO A 2 12.07 0.73 -19.98
N VAL A 3 10.88 0.23 -20.36
CA VAL A 3 9.58 0.67 -19.82
C VAL A 3 9.48 0.41 -18.32
N GLY A 4 9.75 -0.83 -17.86
CA GLY A 4 9.70 -1.15 -16.44
C GLY A 4 10.74 -0.40 -15.60
N ARG A 5 11.92 -0.10 -16.17
CA ARG A 5 12.92 0.75 -15.52
C ARG A 5 12.40 2.19 -15.36
N ASN A 6 11.82 2.76 -16.41
CA ASN A 6 11.23 4.10 -16.34
C ASN A 6 10.12 4.15 -15.30
N PHE A 7 9.20 3.18 -15.32
CA PHE A 7 8.10 3.10 -14.36
C PHE A 7 8.61 3.03 -12.91
N PHE A 8 9.53 2.11 -12.62
CA PHE A 8 10.11 1.97 -11.28
C PHE A 8 10.77 3.27 -10.79
N LEU A 9 11.56 3.94 -11.65
CA LEU A 9 12.24 5.18 -11.28
C LEU A 9 11.26 6.34 -11.06
N SER A 10 10.25 6.47 -11.91
CA SER A 10 9.18 7.47 -11.77
C SER A 10 8.41 7.26 -10.47
N GLU A 11 8.08 6.01 -10.15
CA GLU A 11 7.36 5.66 -8.94
C GLU A 11 8.20 5.92 -7.69
N LEU A 12 9.46 5.48 -7.66
CA LEU A 12 10.39 5.80 -6.56
C LEU A 12 10.53 7.31 -6.35
N HIS A 13 10.62 8.09 -7.44
CA HIS A 13 10.70 9.54 -7.37
C HIS A 13 9.43 10.14 -6.77
N ALA A 14 8.25 9.67 -7.18
CA ALA A 14 6.97 10.11 -6.65
C ALA A 14 6.83 9.78 -5.15
N LEU A 15 7.15 8.55 -4.74
CA LEU A 15 7.09 8.10 -3.34
C LEU A 15 8.00 8.94 -2.45
N HIS A 16 9.26 9.12 -2.85
CA HIS A 16 10.23 9.93 -2.09
C HIS A 16 9.81 11.41 -2.01
N THR A 17 9.28 11.96 -3.12
CA THR A 17 8.77 13.33 -3.16
C THR A 17 7.59 13.51 -2.20
N ASN A 18 6.64 12.58 -2.18
CA ASN A 18 5.50 12.63 -1.27
C ASN A 18 5.91 12.47 0.20
N CYS A 19 6.86 11.57 0.49
CA CYS A 19 7.43 11.43 1.83
C CYS A 19 8.00 12.75 2.34
N LYS A 20 8.88 13.37 1.54
CA LYS A 20 9.49 14.66 1.87
C LYS A 20 8.44 15.76 2.07
N ARG A 21 7.43 15.83 1.19
CA ARG A 21 6.35 16.81 1.27
C ARG A 21 5.56 16.70 2.57
N VAL A 22 5.19 15.48 2.97
CA VAL A 22 4.46 15.23 4.22
C VAL A 22 5.29 15.59 5.45
N LEU A 23 6.56 15.17 5.49
CA LEU A 23 7.44 15.46 6.62
C LEU A 23 7.70 16.97 6.76
N ASN A 24 7.94 17.68 5.65
CA ASN A 24 8.09 19.13 5.67
C ASN A 24 6.81 19.83 6.12
N TYR A 25 5.65 19.41 5.60
CA TYR A 25 4.37 19.96 6.01
C TYR A 25 4.14 19.78 7.51
N ALA A 26 4.36 18.58 8.05
CA ALA A 26 4.22 18.31 9.48
C ALA A 26 5.18 19.14 10.34
N ALA A 27 6.42 19.36 9.89
CA ALA A 27 7.39 20.19 10.59
C ALA A 27 6.99 21.69 10.61
N GLU A 28 6.27 22.16 9.60
CA GLU A 28 5.76 23.53 9.50
C GLU A 28 4.41 23.72 10.25
N HIS A 29 3.68 22.63 10.52
CA HIS A 29 2.33 22.62 11.06
C HIS A 29 2.26 21.76 12.33
N ASN A 30 2.67 22.33 13.47
CA ASN A 30 2.75 21.63 14.76
C ASN A 30 1.40 21.03 15.23
N GLU A 31 0.27 21.53 14.73
CA GLU A 31 -1.05 20.97 14.98
C GLU A 31 -1.23 19.53 14.48
N VAL A 32 -0.36 19.05 13.58
CA VAL A 32 -0.31 17.63 13.19
C VAL A 32 0.04 16.77 14.41
N PHE A 33 1.04 17.16 15.20
CA PHE A 33 1.48 16.37 16.36
C PHE A 33 0.52 16.46 17.54
N SER A 34 -0.35 17.48 17.59
CA SER A 34 -1.42 17.57 18.60
C SER A 34 -2.65 16.72 18.25
N GLN A 35 -2.76 16.22 17.01
CA GLN A 35 -3.80 15.24 16.68
C GLN A 35 -3.50 13.92 17.37
N ASN A 36 -4.48 13.44 18.14
CA ASN A 36 -4.46 12.08 18.67
C ASN A 36 -4.95 11.12 17.60
N LEU A 37 -4.36 9.92 17.59
CA LEU A 37 -5.03 8.78 16.96
C LEU A 37 -6.13 8.28 17.90
N PRO A 38 -7.27 7.77 17.37
CA PRO A 38 -8.38 7.34 18.20
C PRO A 38 -7.97 6.32 19.26
N THR A 39 -8.49 6.50 20.48
CA THR A 39 -8.24 5.60 21.62
C THR A 39 -8.85 4.21 21.40
N VAL A 40 -9.99 4.15 20.70
CA VAL A 40 -10.55 2.92 20.13
C VAL A 40 -9.71 2.65 18.89
N GLY A 41 -8.77 1.71 18.97
CA GLY A 41 -7.58 1.67 18.09
C GLY A 41 -7.84 1.45 16.59
N LEU A 42 -6.77 1.22 15.84
CA LEU A 42 -6.86 0.97 14.39
C LEU A 42 -7.54 -0.38 14.13
N LEU A 43 -8.53 -0.41 13.24
CA LEU A 43 -9.08 -1.67 12.73
C LEU A 43 -8.32 -2.04 11.46
N VAL A 44 -7.52 -3.09 11.52
CA VAL A 44 -6.60 -3.47 10.44
C VAL A 44 -7.05 -4.78 9.82
N VAL A 45 -7.47 -4.74 8.56
CA VAL A 45 -7.77 -5.94 7.77
C VAL A 45 -6.46 -6.51 7.23
N CYS A 46 -6.23 -7.80 7.47
CA CYS A 46 -5.05 -8.52 7.03
C CYS A 46 -5.40 -9.93 6.52
N GLY A 47 -4.42 -10.62 5.97
CA GLY A 47 -4.56 -11.94 5.36
C GLY A 47 -3.96 -11.98 3.97
N LEU A 48 -3.80 -13.20 3.44
CA LEU A 48 -3.22 -13.40 2.11
C LEU A 48 -4.10 -12.77 1.02
N ALA A 49 -3.48 -12.42 -0.10
CA ALA A 49 -4.23 -12.04 -1.30
C ALA A 49 -5.26 -13.14 -1.64
N ARG A 50 -6.41 -12.71 -2.20
CA ARG A 50 -7.50 -13.60 -2.65
C ARG A 50 -8.28 -14.34 -1.54
N THR A 51 -8.10 -13.94 -0.28
CA THR A 51 -8.90 -14.41 0.88
C THR A 51 -10.16 -13.58 1.16
N GLY A 52 -10.42 -12.54 0.35
CA GLY A 52 -11.60 -11.67 0.51
C GLY A 52 -11.35 -10.37 1.28
N THR A 53 -10.09 -10.04 1.60
CA THR A 53 -9.70 -8.80 2.29
C THR A 53 -10.31 -7.55 1.65
N THR A 54 -10.28 -7.43 0.32
CA THR A 54 -10.79 -6.25 -0.40
C THR A 54 -12.30 -6.10 -0.25
N LEU A 55 -13.06 -7.20 -0.35
CA LEU A 55 -14.50 -7.16 -0.15
C LEU A 55 -14.85 -6.73 1.27
N LEU A 56 -14.19 -7.34 2.27
CA LEU A 56 -14.42 -7.04 3.68
C LEU A 56 -14.03 -5.58 4.00
N TYR A 57 -12.88 -5.12 3.54
CA TYR A 57 -12.40 -3.76 3.75
C TYR A 57 -13.39 -2.72 3.21
N ASN A 58 -13.89 -2.90 1.98
CA ASN A 58 -14.88 -2.00 1.41
C ASN A 58 -16.23 -2.04 2.13
N LEU A 59 -16.66 -3.21 2.59
CA LEU A 59 -17.88 -3.34 3.38
C LEU A 59 -17.77 -2.59 4.71
N LEU A 60 -16.65 -2.75 5.43
CA LEU A 60 -16.40 -2.06 6.69
C LEU A 60 -16.27 -0.55 6.50
N ALA A 61 -15.71 -0.12 5.38
CA ALA A 61 -15.55 1.30 5.06
C ALA A 61 -16.87 2.04 4.80
N CYS A 62 -17.98 1.31 4.69
CA CYS A 62 -19.32 1.89 4.64
C CYS A 62 -19.81 2.41 6.00
N ASP A 63 -19.13 2.12 7.12
CA ASP A 63 -19.45 2.73 8.43
C ASP A 63 -19.15 4.24 8.39
N PRO A 64 -20.17 5.12 8.52
CA PRO A 64 -19.97 6.57 8.49
C PRO A 64 -19.17 7.11 9.69
N ASN A 65 -18.88 6.29 10.69
CA ASN A 65 -18.06 6.66 11.84
C ASN A 65 -16.58 6.33 11.64
N CYS A 66 -16.23 5.44 10.71
CA CYS A 66 -14.85 5.09 10.43
C CYS A 66 -14.22 6.05 9.41
N ARG A 67 -12.90 6.04 9.32
CA ARG A 67 -12.16 6.64 8.20
C ARG A 67 -11.19 5.62 7.63
N ALA A 68 -11.29 5.36 6.32
CA ALA A 68 -10.28 4.68 5.53
C ALA A 68 -9.64 5.68 4.57
N PRO A 69 -8.32 5.60 4.28
CA PRO A 69 -7.67 6.55 3.37
C PRO A 69 -8.22 6.42 1.95
N LEU A 70 -8.35 7.54 1.24
CA LEU A 70 -8.69 7.54 -0.18
C LEU A 70 -7.40 7.48 -1.01
N TYR A 71 -7.44 6.90 -2.21
CA TYR A 71 -6.29 6.95 -3.13
C TYR A 71 -5.83 8.39 -3.36
N THR A 72 -6.79 9.30 -3.52
CA THR A 72 -6.54 10.72 -3.73
C THR A 72 -5.88 11.39 -2.51
N ASP A 73 -6.21 10.98 -1.29
CA ASP A 73 -5.53 11.45 -0.06
C ASP A 73 -4.05 11.07 -0.05
N ILE A 74 -3.70 9.93 -0.68
CA ILE A 74 -2.35 9.35 -0.63
C ILE A 74 -1.48 9.76 -1.82
N ALA A 75 -2.06 9.88 -3.01
CA ALA A 75 -1.29 10.02 -4.24
C ALA A 75 -1.41 11.38 -4.93
N VAL A 76 -2.51 12.13 -4.72
CA VAL A 76 -2.82 13.32 -5.51
C VAL A 76 -2.91 14.54 -4.62
N GLU A 77 -1.94 15.46 -4.76
CA GLU A 77 -1.87 16.66 -3.92
C GLU A 77 -1.99 16.31 -2.42
N VAL A 78 -1.06 15.47 -1.98
CA VAL A 78 -0.99 14.89 -0.62
C VAL A 78 -0.96 15.97 0.46
N VAL A 79 -0.26 17.09 0.18
CA VAL A 79 -0.19 18.26 1.05
C VAL A 79 -0.55 19.53 0.28
N PRO A 80 -1.30 20.47 0.90
CA PRO A 80 -1.95 20.32 2.22
C PRO A 80 -3.08 19.28 2.19
N PRO A 81 -3.43 18.64 3.34
CA PRO A 81 -4.58 17.76 3.39
C PRO A 81 -5.86 18.53 3.08
N ILE A 82 -6.82 17.90 2.40
CA ILE A 82 -8.07 18.52 1.96
C ILE A 82 -9.21 17.79 2.66
N SER A 83 -10.08 18.52 3.35
CA SER A 83 -11.27 17.93 3.98
C SER A 83 -12.17 17.28 2.94
N ARG A 84 -12.81 16.16 3.29
CA ARG A 84 -13.86 15.53 2.47
C ARG A 84 -15.06 16.44 2.25
N SER A 85 -15.28 17.40 3.14
CA SER A 85 -16.35 18.40 3.02
C SER A 85 -16.00 19.55 2.05
N ASP A 86 -14.72 19.73 1.69
CA ASP A 86 -14.28 20.73 0.71
C ASP A 86 -14.54 20.25 -0.72
N SER A 87 -15.76 20.47 -1.21
CA SER A 87 -16.16 20.11 -2.57
C SER A 87 -15.27 20.69 -3.68
N ILE A 88 -14.69 21.88 -3.49
CA ILE A 88 -13.86 22.53 -4.51
C ILE A 88 -12.48 21.86 -4.56
N GLY A 89 -11.86 21.67 -3.40
CA GLY A 89 -10.60 20.96 -3.26
C GLY A 89 -10.69 19.52 -3.78
N GLN A 90 -11.75 18.79 -3.41
CA GLN A 90 -11.97 17.42 -3.87
C GLN A 90 -12.20 17.34 -5.38
N LYS A 91 -12.97 18.27 -5.97
CA LYS A 91 -13.16 18.32 -7.42
C LYS A 91 -11.84 18.55 -8.15
N ARG A 92 -11.04 19.54 -7.72
CA ARG A 92 -9.72 19.82 -8.30
C ARG A 92 -8.82 18.58 -8.24
N ARG A 93 -8.78 17.89 -7.11
CA ARG A 93 -7.98 16.67 -6.94
C ARG A 93 -8.43 15.55 -7.90
N ASN A 94 -9.74 15.35 -8.04
CA ASN A 94 -10.30 14.38 -8.98
C ASN A 94 -10.03 14.74 -10.45
N ASP A 95 -10.03 16.03 -10.79
CA ASP A 95 -9.71 16.49 -12.14
C ASP A 95 -8.23 16.27 -12.47
N LEU A 96 -7.32 16.43 -11.49
CA LEU A 96 -5.90 16.11 -11.63
C LEU A 96 -5.66 14.60 -11.83
N LEU A 97 -6.41 13.74 -11.13
CA LEU A 97 -6.34 12.29 -11.31
C LEU A 97 -6.76 11.87 -12.72
N LYS A 98 -7.77 12.53 -13.30
CA LYS A 98 -8.27 12.26 -14.66
C LYS A 98 -7.45 12.92 -15.75
N SER A 99 -6.56 13.85 -15.40
CA SER A 99 -5.66 14.45 -16.37
C SER A 99 -4.82 13.33 -16.96
N PRO A 100 -4.74 13.20 -18.30
CA PRO A 100 -3.88 12.23 -18.93
C PRO A 100 -2.44 12.61 -18.57
N GLN A 101 -1.95 12.04 -17.48
CA GLN A 101 -0.52 11.87 -17.26
C GLN A 101 -0.04 11.15 -18.52
N GLN A 102 0.94 11.75 -19.21
CA GLN A 102 1.45 11.28 -20.48
C GLN A 102 2.11 9.91 -20.29
N GLU A 103 1.31 8.87 -20.13
CA GLU A 103 1.74 7.52 -19.87
C GLU A 103 1.35 6.66 -21.07
N ASP A 104 2.32 5.85 -21.47
CA ASP A 104 2.33 5.04 -22.68
C ASP A 104 1.05 4.17 -22.78
N GLU A 105 0.49 4.00 -23.96
CA GLU A 105 -0.76 3.23 -24.17
C GLU A 105 -0.64 1.79 -23.63
N GLN A 106 0.58 1.22 -23.68
CA GLN A 106 0.92 -0.08 -23.07
C GLN A 106 0.87 -0.10 -21.54
N PHE A 107 1.18 1.03 -20.90
CA PHE A 107 1.08 1.19 -19.45
C PHE A 107 -0.39 1.19 -19.02
N PHE A 108 -1.24 1.89 -19.78
CA PHE A 108 -2.68 1.94 -19.54
C PHE A 108 -3.35 0.57 -19.73
N ASP A 109 -3.00 -0.18 -20.77
CA ASP A 109 -3.55 -1.53 -21.00
C ASP A 109 -3.19 -2.54 -19.90
N LEU A 110 -1.97 -2.50 -19.36
CA LEU A 110 -1.62 -3.38 -18.26
C LEU A 110 -2.19 -2.91 -16.93
N LEU A 111 -2.25 -1.60 -16.69
CA LEU A 111 -3.01 -1.06 -15.57
C LEU A 111 -4.47 -1.48 -15.63
N ILE A 112 -5.10 -1.52 -16.81
CA ILE A 112 -6.45 -2.04 -17.01
C ILE A 112 -6.52 -3.53 -16.66
N GLN A 113 -5.52 -4.35 -17.00
CA GLN A 113 -5.52 -5.78 -16.63
C GLN A 113 -5.35 -5.99 -15.12
N VAL A 114 -4.50 -5.19 -14.47
CA VAL A 114 -4.33 -5.19 -13.01
C VAL A 114 -5.57 -4.64 -12.31
N ALA A 115 -6.18 -3.58 -12.84
CA ALA A 115 -7.43 -2.97 -12.35
C ALA A 115 -8.67 -3.84 -12.64
N ALA A 116 -8.70 -4.63 -13.71
CA ALA A 116 -9.74 -5.64 -13.93
C ALA A 116 -9.69 -6.75 -12.87
N SER A 117 -8.52 -6.95 -12.27
CA SER A 117 -8.29 -7.89 -11.16
C SER A 117 -8.54 -7.26 -9.77
N HIS A 118 -8.61 -5.93 -9.72
CA HIS A 118 -8.77 -5.07 -8.54
C HIS A 118 -9.83 -4.00 -8.81
N ALA A 119 -11.09 -4.27 -8.45
CA ALA A 119 -12.15 -3.27 -8.53
C ALA A 119 -11.66 -1.95 -7.91
N HIS A 120 -11.64 -0.89 -8.71
CA HIS A 120 -11.23 0.44 -8.26
C HIS A 120 -12.31 0.98 -7.31
N PHE A 121 -11.91 1.20 -6.07
CA PHE A 121 -12.72 1.92 -5.09
C PHE A 121 -11.98 3.23 -4.76
N ASP A 122 -12.72 4.26 -4.36
CA ASP A 122 -12.10 5.53 -3.93
C ASP A 122 -11.23 5.34 -2.68
N ILE A 123 -11.56 4.32 -1.88
CA ILE A 123 -10.84 3.88 -0.68
C ILE A 123 -9.70 2.95 -1.07
N GLU A 124 -8.54 3.18 -0.45
CA GLU A 124 -7.29 2.50 -0.81
C GLU A 124 -6.61 1.87 0.40
N GLU A 125 -5.66 0.98 0.12
CA GLU A 125 -4.78 0.34 1.09
C GLU A 125 -3.76 1.32 1.68
N ASP A 126 -3.56 1.31 3.01
CA ASP A 126 -2.52 2.12 3.66
C ASP A 126 -1.10 1.64 3.35
N TYR A 127 -0.99 0.53 2.62
CA TYR A 127 0.23 0.13 1.90
C TYR A 127 0.86 1.29 1.13
N TYR A 128 0.06 2.10 0.43
CA TYR A 128 0.59 3.24 -0.34
C TYR A 128 1.22 4.32 0.55
N ILE A 129 0.73 4.49 1.78
CA ILE A 129 1.32 5.41 2.76
C ILE A 129 2.68 4.86 3.21
N LEU A 130 2.76 3.58 3.59
CA LEU A 130 4.00 2.93 4.02
C LEU A 130 5.07 2.92 2.91
N ARG A 131 4.65 2.87 1.65
CA ARG A 131 5.55 2.96 0.49
C ARG A 131 6.23 4.32 0.34
N HIS A 132 5.60 5.42 0.75
CA HIS A 132 6.29 6.73 0.79
C HIS A 132 7.56 6.66 1.65
N ALA A 133 7.50 5.95 2.77
CA ALA A 133 8.63 5.73 3.67
C ALA A 133 9.58 4.61 3.20
N GLY A 134 9.46 4.15 1.96
CA GLY A 134 10.32 3.13 1.36
C GLY A 134 9.95 1.69 1.72
N TYR A 135 8.84 1.45 2.42
CA TYR A 135 8.43 0.07 2.76
C TYR A 135 7.73 -0.59 1.56
N PHE A 136 8.55 -1.05 0.62
CA PHE A 136 8.10 -1.39 -0.72
C PHE A 136 8.52 -2.80 -1.16
N SER A 137 7.82 -3.82 -0.65
CA SER A 137 8.20 -5.23 -0.85
C SER A 137 7.84 -5.79 -2.23
N LEU A 138 6.77 -5.34 -2.87
CA LEU A 138 6.32 -5.97 -4.13
C LEU A 138 7.35 -5.87 -5.27
N PHE A 139 8.27 -4.90 -5.24
CA PHE A 139 9.32 -4.79 -6.24
C PHE A 139 10.48 -5.74 -6.04
N THR A 140 10.63 -6.31 -4.85
CA THR A 140 11.67 -7.32 -4.61
C THR A 140 11.34 -8.61 -5.35
N LEU A 141 10.04 -8.89 -5.56
CA LEU A 141 9.57 -10.00 -6.39
C LEU A 141 10.07 -9.89 -7.83
N VAL A 142 10.32 -8.67 -8.32
CA VAL A 142 10.82 -8.38 -9.67
C VAL A 142 12.29 -7.96 -9.71
N SER A 143 13.10 -8.35 -8.73
CA SER A 143 14.55 -8.20 -8.81
C SER A 143 15.18 -9.26 -9.73
N ASP A 144 16.30 -9.00 -10.41
CA ASP A 144 17.06 -10.04 -11.12
C ASP A 144 18.03 -10.81 -10.19
N ASP A 145 18.10 -10.40 -8.92
CA ASP A 145 19.03 -10.94 -7.92
C ASP A 145 18.63 -12.33 -7.42
N GLU A 146 19.41 -13.36 -7.76
CA GLU A 146 19.14 -14.74 -7.34
C GLU A 146 19.23 -14.93 -5.82
N ASP A 147 20.05 -14.12 -5.14
CA ASP A 147 20.23 -14.18 -3.69
C ASP A 147 19.09 -13.51 -2.91
N CYS A 148 18.14 -12.89 -3.62
CA CYS A 148 16.98 -12.19 -3.05
C CYS A 148 17.40 -11.14 -2.00
N THR A 149 18.54 -10.47 -2.20
CA THR A 149 19.13 -9.53 -1.26
C THR A 149 18.18 -8.37 -0.91
N PRO A 150 17.47 -7.74 -1.87
CA PRO A 150 16.52 -6.68 -1.55
C PRO A 150 15.34 -7.15 -0.69
N GLU A 151 14.82 -8.35 -0.96
CA GLU A 151 13.73 -8.96 -0.19
C GLU A 151 14.20 -9.24 1.25
N SER A 152 15.33 -9.95 1.38
CA SER A 152 15.92 -10.24 2.69
C SER A 152 16.22 -8.95 3.47
N TRP A 153 16.70 -7.90 2.80
CA TRP A 153 16.96 -6.61 3.44
C TRP A 153 15.67 -5.95 3.94
N ILE A 154 14.60 -5.89 3.13
CA ILE A 154 13.31 -5.34 3.55
C ILE A 154 12.74 -6.09 4.75
N HIS A 155 12.83 -7.42 4.75
CA HIS A 155 12.27 -8.22 5.84
C HIS A 155 13.12 -8.21 7.11
N LYS A 156 14.45 -8.20 7.00
CA LYS A 156 15.35 -8.37 8.16
C LYS A 156 16.00 -7.09 8.65
N GLU A 157 16.42 -6.21 7.75
CA GLU A 157 17.34 -5.11 8.05
C GLU A 157 16.69 -3.72 7.97
N MET A 158 15.64 -3.56 7.15
CA MET A 158 14.97 -2.27 6.99
C MET A 158 14.47 -1.75 8.34
N ASN A 159 14.68 -0.45 8.59
CA ASN A 159 14.08 0.24 9.73
C ASN A 159 12.57 0.39 9.52
N LYS A 160 11.82 -0.56 10.05
CA LYS A 160 10.36 -0.59 9.96
C LYS A 160 9.71 0.40 10.93
N ASP A 161 10.36 0.72 12.07
CA ASP A 161 9.87 1.75 12.99
C ASP A 161 9.73 3.10 12.25
N TYR A 162 10.71 3.48 11.42
CA TYR A 162 10.61 4.69 10.59
C TYR A 162 9.37 4.70 9.66
N ALA A 163 9.02 3.55 9.06
CA ALA A 163 7.85 3.47 8.19
C ALA A 163 6.55 3.68 8.98
N TYR A 164 6.47 3.14 10.21
CA TYR A 164 5.32 3.33 11.09
C TYR A 164 5.28 4.71 11.75
N ASP A 165 6.42 5.32 12.08
CA ASP A 165 6.54 6.73 12.49
C ASP A 165 5.97 7.66 11.40
N TYR A 166 6.37 7.43 10.15
CA TYR A 166 5.83 8.17 9.00
C TYR A 166 4.33 7.94 8.84
N HIS A 167 3.88 6.69 8.97
CA HIS A 167 2.46 6.33 8.88
C HIS A 167 1.64 7.05 9.96
N GLU A 168 2.13 7.13 11.21
CA GLU A 168 1.50 7.93 12.27
C GLU A 168 1.38 9.40 11.90
N ILE A 169 2.46 10.02 11.42
CA ILE A 169 2.46 11.42 10.98
C ILE A 169 1.42 11.63 9.88
N PHE A 170 1.34 10.70 8.92
CA PHE A 170 0.39 10.77 7.82
C PHE A 170 -1.07 10.70 8.31
N LEU A 171 -1.41 9.75 9.17
CA LEU A 171 -2.76 9.64 9.74
C LEU A 171 -3.12 10.86 10.60
N ARG A 172 -2.18 11.37 11.38
CA ARG A 172 -2.36 12.59 12.17
C ARG A 172 -2.56 13.82 11.28
N MET A 173 -1.82 13.92 10.18
CA MET A 173 -2.00 14.98 9.17
C MET A 173 -3.40 14.90 8.57
N LEU A 174 -3.90 13.70 8.23
CA LEU A 174 -5.27 13.56 7.76
C LEU A 174 -6.30 13.93 8.84
N ASN A 175 -6.05 13.63 10.11
CA ASN A 175 -6.92 13.99 11.23
C ASN A 175 -7.11 15.50 11.41
N THR A 176 -6.18 16.34 10.93
CA THR A 176 -6.34 17.81 11.02
C THR A 176 -7.53 18.33 10.22
N VAL A 177 -7.94 17.61 9.17
CA VAL A 177 -9.07 17.98 8.31
C VAL A 177 -10.32 17.13 8.55
N ASP A 178 -10.19 15.82 8.76
CA ASP A 178 -11.34 14.94 9.03
C ASP A 178 -11.00 13.79 10.01
N MET A 179 -11.07 14.01 11.31
CA MET A 179 -10.85 12.91 12.26
C MET A 179 -12.00 11.86 12.16
N PRO A 180 -11.70 10.54 12.16
CA PRO A 180 -12.75 9.52 12.30
C PRO A 180 -13.51 9.68 13.62
N LYS A 181 -14.80 9.38 13.62
CA LYS A 181 -15.63 9.43 14.84
C LYS A 181 -15.39 8.22 15.74
N SER A 182 -15.12 7.06 15.15
CA SER A 182 -14.89 5.81 15.88
C SER A 182 -13.45 5.31 15.74
N HIS A 183 -13.01 4.95 14.53
CA HIS A 183 -11.71 4.32 14.29
C HIS A 183 -11.18 4.60 12.89
N TRP A 184 -9.87 4.40 12.72
CA TRP A 184 -9.26 4.24 11.40
C TRP A 184 -9.45 2.80 10.94
N LEU A 185 -9.87 2.63 9.69
CA LEU A 185 -9.96 1.35 9.02
C LEU A 185 -8.81 1.28 8.01
N LEU A 186 -7.93 0.30 8.19
CA LEU A 186 -6.70 0.14 7.41
C LEU A 186 -6.60 -1.27 6.83
N LYS A 187 -5.81 -1.43 5.79
CA LYS A 187 -5.55 -2.71 5.14
C LYS A 187 -4.26 -2.61 4.36
N SER A 188 -3.33 -3.51 4.67
CA SER A 188 -2.08 -3.61 3.94
C SER A 188 -1.53 -5.04 4.03
N PRO A 189 -1.13 -5.66 2.91
CA PRO A 189 -0.51 -6.99 2.94
C PRO A 189 0.81 -6.97 3.72
N ILE A 190 1.53 -5.83 3.75
CA ILE A 190 2.84 -5.77 4.39
C ILE A 190 2.79 -5.74 5.92
N HIS A 191 1.62 -5.48 6.53
CA HIS A 191 1.49 -5.55 7.98
C HIS A 191 1.80 -6.95 8.53
N ILE A 192 1.51 -8.01 7.76
CA ILE A 192 1.79 -9.39 8.17
C ILE A 192 3.26 -9.56 8.54
N PHE A 193 4.17 -8.96 7.77
CA PHE A 193 5.61 -9.05 8.02
C PHE A 193 6.11 -8.19 9.18
N SER A 194 5.23 -7.38 9.78
CA SER A 194 5.60 -6.34 10.75
C SER A 194 4.53 -6.15 11.82
N PHE A 195 3.83 -7.22 12.22
CA PHE A 195 2.81 -7.10 13.28
C PHE A 195 3.42 -6.63 14.60
N ASP A 196 4.65 -7.04 14.91
CA ASP A 196 5.41 -6.57 16.06
C ASP A 196 5.50 -5.03 16.06
N LYS A 197 5.88 -4.43 14.92
CA LYS A 197 6.01 -2.98 14.77
C LYS A 197 4.66 -2.29 14.72
N LEU A 198 3.69 -2.84 14.00
CA LEU A 198 2.34 -2.32 14.00
C LEU A 198 1.76 -2.24 15.42
N LEU A 199 1.89 -3.30 16.22
CA LEU A 199 1.38 -3.35 17.59
C LEU A 199 2.21 -2.53 18.57
N GLN A 200 3.50 -2.29 18.28
CA GLN A 200 4.34 -1.36 19.06
C GLN A 200 3.86 0.09 18.91
N HIS A 201 3.53 0.52 17.69
CA HIS A 201 3.01 1.86 17.39
C HIS A 201 1.53 2.01 17.73
N TYR A 202 0.76 0.93 17.55
CA TYR A 202 -0.68 0.89 17.74
C TYR A 202 -1.08 -0.25 18.69
N PRO A 203 -0.82 -0.12 20.00
CA PRO A 203 -1.03 -1.19 20.97
C PRO A 203 -2.49 -1.62 21.13
N ASN A 204 -3.43 -0.74 20.76
CA ASN A 204 -4.86 -1.02 20.79
C ASN A 204 -5.42 -1.42 19.42
N ALA A 205 -4.57 -1.72 18.42
CA ALA A 205 -5.03 -2.14 17.11
C ALA A 205 -5.80 -3.47 17.19
N LEU A 206 -6.88 -3.56 16.42
CA LEU A 206 -7.69 -4.74 16.26
C LEU A 206 -7.42 -5.33 14.87
N LEU A 207 -6.95 -6.57 14.83
CA LEU A 207 -6.61 -7.25 13.59
C LEU A 207 -7.79 -8.13 13.14
N ILE A 208 -8.24 -7.97 11.90
CA ILE A 208 -9.19 -8.88 11.26
C ILE A 208 -8.47 -9.63 10.15
N MET A 209 -8.19 -10.91 10.40
CA MET A 209 -7.49 -11.76 9.45
C MET A 209 -8.47 -12.65 8.66
N THR A 210 -8.47 -12.53 7.34
CA THR A 210 -9.26 -13.42 6.48
C THR A 210 -8.46 -14.67 6.10
N HIS A 211 -9.14 -15.82 6.06
CA HIS A 211 -8.54 -17.12 5.76
C HIS A 211 -9.24 -17.79 4.57
N ARG A 212 -8.47 -18.52 3.77
CA ARG A 212 -8.96 -19.37 2.68
C ARG A 212 -7.95 -20.49 2.44
N GLN A 213 -8.38 -21.60 1.86
CA GLN A 213 -7.48 -22.71 1.53
C GLN A 213 -6.39 -22.25 0.55
N LEU A 214 -5.14 -22.65 0.82
CA LEU A 214 -3.97 -22.18 0.08
C LEU A 214 -4.03 -22.56 -1.41
N ASP A 215 -4.43 -23.78 -1.71
CA ASP A 215 -4.58 -24.29 -3.08
C ASP A 215 -5.61 -23.50 -3.91
N GLU A 216 -6.60 -22.86 -3.26
CA GLU A 216 -7.56 -21.98 -3.92
C GLU A 216 -7.03 -20.56 -4.20
N VAL A 217 -6.09 -20.05 -3.40
CA VAL A 217 -5.62 -18.65 -3.49
C VAL A 217 -4.31 -18.49 -4.26
N LEU A 218 -3.39 -19.44 -4.13
CA LEU A 218 -2.05 -19.33 -4.68
C LEU A 218 -2.02 -19.20 -6.21
N PRO A 219 -2.78 -20.00 -6.99
CA PRO A 219 -2.75 -19.89 -8.45
C PRO A 219 -3.19 -18.48 -8.93
N SER A 220 -4.23 -17.94 -8.31
CA SER A 220 -4.73 -16.60 -8.66
C SER A 220 -3.77 -15.51 -8.21
N SER A 221 -3.14 -15.64 -7.03
CA SER A 221 -2.17 -14.67 -6.53
C SER A 221 -0.92 -14.62 -7.43
N TRP A 222 -0.38 -15.79 -7.78
CA TRP A 222 0.79 -15.88 -8.66
C TRP A 222 0.51 -15.39 -10.08
N SER A 223 -0.70 -15.65 -10.60
CA SER A 223 -1.11 -15.12 -11.90
C SER A 223 -1.12 -13.58 -11.92
N LEU A 224 -1.59 -12.96 -10.84
CA LEU A 224 -1.58 -11.51 -10.69
C LEU A 224 -0.15 -10.97 -10.59
N THR A 225 0.69 -11.58 -9.75
CA THR A 225 2.09 -11.17 -9.61
C THR A 225 2.85 -11.30 -10.93
N LEU A 226 2.64 -12.39 -11.68
CA LEU A 226 3.24 -12.55 -13.01
C LEU A 226 2.78 -11.47 -13.98
N ALA A 227 1.48 -11.17 -14.03
CA ALA A 227 0.95 -10.11 -14.90
C ALA A 227 1.58 -8.75 -14.56
N ALA A 228 1.72 -8.41 -13.27
CA ALA A 228 2.40 -7.19 -12.84
C ALA A 228 3.90 -7.20 -13.18
N ALA A 229 4.55 -8.36 -13.04
CA ALA A 229 5.98 -8.52 -13.31
C ALA A 229 6.36 -8.37 -14.78
N GLU A 230 5.42 -8.58 -15.70
CA GLU A 230 5.62 -8.42 -17.14
C GLU A 230 5.95 -6.97 -17.56
N LEU A 231 5.71 -5.96 -16.72
CA LEU A 231 6.23 -4.60 -16.94
C LEU A 231 7.75 -4.56 -16.90
N TYR A 232 8.34 -5.35 -16.00
CA TYR A 232 9.74 -5.23 -15.60
C TYR A 232 10.66 -6.13 -16.41
N PHE A 233 10.14 -7.21 -17.01
CA PHE A 233 10.94 -8.22 -17.70
C PHE A 233 10.38 -8.61 -19.06
N ASP A 234 11.25 -9.22 -19.88
CA ASP A 234 10.84 -9.80 -21.15
C ASP A 234 10.03 -11.08 -20.90
N LYS A 235 8.76 -11.04 -21.33
CA LYS A 235 7.76 -12.12 -21.16
C LYS A 235 8.16 -13.42 -21.85
N THR A 236 9.03 -13.34 -22.86
CA THR A 236 9.49 -14.49 -23.63
C THR A 236 10.58 -15.30 -22.91
N ASN A 237 11.12 -14.75 -21.80
CA ASN A 237 12.15 -15.41 -21.01
C ASN A 237 11.56 -16.32 -19.92
N SER A 238 11.56 -17.63 -20.17
CA SER A 238 11.06 -18.65 -19.23
C SER A 238 11.85 -18.72 -17.91
N ILE A 239 13.12 -18.30 -17.91
CA ILE A 239 13.95 -18.25 -16.70
C ILE A 239 13.40 -17.19 -15.73
N SER A 240 13.05 -16.01 -16.25
CA SER A 240 12.47 -14.93 -15.44
C SER A 240 11.13 -15.35 -14.82
N ARG A 241 10.27 -16.02 -15.59
CA ARG A 241 8.97 -16.51 -15.10
C ARG A 241 9.12 -17.52 -13.96
N ASN A 242 9.96 -18.54 -14.13
CA ASN A 242 10.19 -19.56 -13.12
C ASN A 242 10.80 -18.97 -11.84
N ARG A 243 11.68 -17.98 -11.98
CA ARG A 243 12.27 -17.27 -10.84
C ARG A 243 11.20 -16.50 -10.05
N ILE A 244 10.33 -15.75 -10.71
CA ILE A 244 9.24 -15.01 -10.07
C ILE A 244 8.32 -15.98 -9.31
N LEU A 245 7.94 -17.11 -9.93
CA LEU A 245 7.11 -18.11 -9.26
C LEU A 245 7.79 -18.69 -8.01
N LYS A 246 9.09 -19.02 -8.08
CA LYS A 246 9.86 -19.46 -6.93
C LYS A 246 9.82 -18.43 -5.79
N ARG A 247 9.98 -17.15 -6.12
CA ARG A 247 9.87 -16.06 -5.12
C ARG A 247 8.48 -15.92 -4.56
N CYS A 248 7.44 -16.07 -5.38
CA CYS A 248 6.07 -16.02 -4.89
C CYS A 248 5.81 -17.13 -3.84
N CYS A 249 6.39 -18.32 -4.01
CA CYS A 249 6.32 -19.37 -3.00
C CYS A 249 7.03 -18.93 -1.70
N GLN A 250 8.28 -18.45 -1.80
CA GLN A 250 9.08 -18.01 -0.64
C GLN A 250 8.42 -16.86 0.12
N PHE A 251 7.82 -15.92 -0.60
CA PHE A 251 7.09 -14.80 -0.04
C PHE A 251 5.89 -15.28 0.78
N VAL A 252 5.09 -16.20 0.23
CA VAL A 252 3.95 -16.80 0.93
C VAL A 252 4.38 -17.61 2.14
N ASP A 253 5.46 -18.40 2.04
CA ASP A 253 6.00 -19.14 3.18
C ASP A 253 6.37 -18.17 4.32
N THR A 254 7.01 -17.05 3.96
CA THR A 254 7.35 -15.98 4.92
C THR A 254 6.11 -15.32 5.52
N GLU A 255 5.07 -15.04 4.71
CA GLU A 255 3.79 -14.52 5.22
C GLU A 255 3.16 -15.47 6.24
N ILE A 256 3.12 -16.77 5.94
CA ILE A 256 2.56 -17.80 6.81
C ILE A 256 3.36 -17.89 8.11
N GLU A 257 4.70 -17.93 8.03
CA GLU A 257 5.55 -17.93 9.21
C GLU A 257 5.32 -16.71 10.11
N CYS A 258 5.14 -15.54 9.51
CA CYS A 258 4.85 -14.31 10.25
C CYS A 258 3.46 -14.31 10.89
N MET A 259 2.43 -14.85 10.22
CA MET A 259 1.07 -14.97 10.79
C MET A 259 0.99 -15.95 11.96
N MET A 260 1.93 -16.92 12.05
CA MET A 260 1.95 -17.96 13.08
C MET A 260 2.77 -17.58 14.33
N LYS A 261 3.47 -16.45 14.33
CA LYS A 261 4.25 -15.92 15.46
C LYS A 261 3.41 -15.02 16.35
#